data_AF-A0A5P6P9A7-F1
#
_entry.id   AF-A0A5P6P9A7-F1
#
_cell.length_a   1.000
_cell.length_b   1.000
_cell.length_c   1.000
_cell.angle_alpha   90.00
_cell.angle_beta   90.00
_cell.angle_gamma   90.00
#
_symmetry.space_group_name_H-M   'P 1'
#
loop_
_entity.id
_entity.type
_entity.pdbx_description
1 polymer ?
#
loop_
_entity_poly.entity_id
_entity_poly.type
_entity_poly.pdbx_seq_one_letter_code
_entity_poly.pdbx_strand_id
1 'polypeptide(L)'
;MMIPHILLTGAGFSYNWGGYLASEAFEYLLGVTEDDEDLRKILWADQHLGFEATLARLRKEFEENYTPQGEQDLRNLTTAVRRMFGDMWLAFSQSKFDEAFEDPRLGVIRFLTRFDAIFTLNQDTLLETHYLPVVTDTDFAKNTYQGPRNVGAHRPGLVPAMDTLTFGSLASRIPLFKAGDDFSPTRNLQPYYKLHGSIDIKDGRDMMLILGGDKEADIGKHPLLEAYHAQFEWWLNMPMARLMVIGYSFADAHINRVIFNAVEKRGLKLFLVGPDGAKAIGSNPALPVNPGQQIKNAIVGASRRSIRNTLSGRDMVELMKLERFFHDGRMALTRITAL
;
A
#
# COMPACT_ATOMS: atom_id res chain seq x y z
N MET A 1 -3.14 20.99 19.80
CA MET A 1 -2.39 20.45 18.65
C MET A 1 -3.11 19.19 18.23
N MET A 2 -3.43 19.02 16.94
CA MET A 2 -4.14 17.84 16.47
C MET A 2 -3.15 16.67 16.34
N ILE A 3 -3.59 15.45 16.69
CA ILE A 3 -2.80 14.23 16.55
C ILE A 3 -2.84 13.77 15.08
N PRO A 4 -1.68 13.65 14.40
CA PRO A 4 -1.63 13.12 13.04
C PRO A 4 -2.01 11.64 13.00
N HIS A 5 -2.93 11.27 12.10
CA HIS A 5 -3.33 9.90 11.83
C HIS A 5 -2.83 9.50 10.43
N ILE A 6 -1.88 8.58 10.37
CA ILE A 6 -1.26 8.11 9.14
C ILE A 6 -1.74 6.69 8.84
N LEU A 7 -1.99 6.39 7.57
CA LEU A 7 -2.25 5.04 7.08
C LEU A 7 -1.06 4.55 6.27
N LEU A 8 -0.61 3.32 6.53
CA LEU A 8 0.27 2.54 5.65
C LEU A 8 -0.46 1.27 5.23
N THR A 9 -0.60 1.03 3.92
CA THR A 9 -1.17 -0.23 3.42
C THR A 9 -0.13 -1.08 2.69
N GLY A 10 -0.30 -2.40 2.81
CA GLY A 10 0.40 -3.43 2.04
C GLY A 10 -0.58 -4.35 1.32
N ALA A 11 -0.07 -5.42 0.68
CA ALA A 11 -0.86 -6.25 -0.24
C ALA A 11 -2.11 -6.86 0.43
N GLY A 12 -2.03 -7.13 1.74
CA GLY A 12 -3.16 -7.62 2.53
C GLY A 12 -4.32 -6.64 2.66
N PHE A 13 -4.16 -5.35 2.32
CA PHE A 13 -5.28 -4.43 2.16
C PHE A 13 -6.08 -4.81 0.92
N SER A 14 -5.45 -4.78 -0.26
CA SER A 14 -6.08 -5.09 -1.55
C SER A 14 -6.62 -6.52 -1.63
N TYR A 15 -6.04 -7.45 -0.86
CA TYR A 15 -6.55 -8.82 -0.70
C TYR A 15 -8.04 -8.88 -0.29
N ASN A 16 -8.53 -7.91 0.48
CA ASN A 16 -9.96 -7.87 0.87
C ASN A 16 -10.91 -7.64 -0.32
N TRP A 17 -10.37 -7.21 -1.47
CA TRP A 17 -11.08 -7.00 -2.73
C TRP A 17 -10.57 -7.92 -3.85
N GLY A 18 -9.93 -9.04 -3.49
CA GLY A 18 -9.48 -10.05 -4.45
C GLY A 18 -8.13 -9.75 -5.11
N GLY A 19 -7.35 -8.83 -4.56
CA GLY A 19 -5.95 -8.66 -4.96
C GLY A 19 -5.09 -9.83 -4.49
N TYR A 20 -3.93 -10.04 -5.12
CA TYR A 20 -3.00 -11.10 -4.71
C TYR A 20 -2.08 -10.67 -3.57
N LEU A 21 -1.80 -11.60 -2.66
CA LEU A 21 -0.66 -11.50 -1.76
C LEU A 21 0.64 -11.81 -2.51
N ALA A 22 1.78 -11.35 -1.98
CA ALA A 22 3.09 -11.71 -2.52
C ALA A 22 3.31 -13.23 -2.54
N SER A 23 2.73 -13.96 -1.59
CA SER A 23 2.76 -15.42 -1.55
C SER A 23 1.92 -16.08 -2.64
N GLU A 24 0.86 -15.42 -3.13
CA GLU A 24 -0.04 -15.93 -4.19
C GLU A 24 0.43 -15.54 -5.60
N ALA A 25 1.31 -14.54 -5.70
CA ALA A 25 1.92 -14.14 -6.96
C ALA A 25 2.71 -15.29 -7.59
N PHE A 26 3.29 -16.18 -6.79
CA PHE A 26 4.01 -17.36 -7.28
C PHE A 26 3.11 -18.28 -8.11
N GLU A 27 1.94 -18.66 -7.59
CA GLU A 27 0.98 -19.53 -8.27
C GLU A 27 0.45 -18.89 -9.55
N TYR A 28 0.20 -17.58 -9.53
CA TYR A 28 -0.20 -16.84 -10.73
C TYR A 28 0.91 -16.89 -11.79
N LEU A 29 2.15 -16.60 -11.40
CA LEU A 29 3.30 -16.58 -12.31
C LEU A 29 3.54 -17.94 -12.95
N LEU A 30 3.41 -19.03 -12.19
CA LEU A 30 3.46 -20.37 -12.75
C LEU A 30 2.40 -20.58 -13.85
N GLY A 31 1.17 -20.11 -13.65
CA GLY A 31 0.11 -20.25 -14.65
C GLY A 31 0.43 -19.52 -15.96
N VAL A 32 0.93 -18.28 -15.89
CA VAL A 32 1.19 -17.48 -17.10
C VAL A 32 2.51 -17.81 -17.80
N THR A 33 3.39 -18.57 -17.15
CA THR A 33 4.65 -19.07 -17.73
C THR A 33 4.60 -20.57 -18.00
N GLU A 34 3.42 -21.17 -18.22
CA GLU A 34 3.26 -22.63 -18.37
C GLU A 34 4.12 -23.24 -19.50
N ASP A 35 4.30 -22.50 -20.60
CA ASP A 35 5.08 -22.92 -21.77
C ASP A 35 6.58 -22.57 -21.68
N ASP A 36 7.04 -21.99 -20.55
CA ASP A 36 8.43 -21.59 -20.33
C ASP A 36 9.07 -22.45 -19.21
N GLU A 37 9.53 -23.65 -19.58
CA GLU A 37 10.07 -24.62 -18.62
C GLU A 37 11.27 -24.08 -17.83
N ASP A 38 12.12 -23.26 -18.47
CA ASP A 38 13.35 -22.77 -17.85
C ASP A 38 13.05 -21.67 -16.83
N LEU A 39 12.18 -20.71 -17.18
CA LEU A 39 11.71 -19.71 -16.22
C LEU A 39 10.94 -20.36 -15.05
N ARG A 40 10.16 -21.42 -15.31
CA ARG A 40 9.47 -22.16 -14.24
C ARG A 40 10.46 -22.83 -13.28
N LYS A 41 11.53 -23.46 -13.77
CA LYS A 41 12.58 -24.05 -12.90
C LYS A 41 13.19 -22.99 -11.98
N ILE A 42 13.46 -21.81 -12.54
CA ILE A 42 13.95 -20.64 -11.83
C ILE A 42 12.96 -20.20 -10.74
N LEU A 43 11.68 -20.04 -11.07
CA LEU A 43 10.64 -19.68 -10.09
C LEU A 43 10.55 -20.70 -8.96
N TRP A 44 10.56 -22.00 -9.28
CA TRP A 44 10.51 -23.07 -8.27
C TRP A 44 11.72 -23.06 -7.33
N ALA A 45 12.92 -22.77 -7.86
CA ALA A 45 14.13 -22.68 -7.03
C ALA A 45 14.01 -21.57 -5.97
N ASP A 46 13.37 -20.46 -6.32
CA ASP A 46 13.21 -19.27 -5.50
C ASP A 46 11.86 -19.21 -4.77
N GLN A 47 11.04 -20.28 -4.79
CA GLN A 47 9.67 -20.29 -4.25
C GLN A 47 9.56 -19.71 -2.84
N HIS A 48 10.49 -20.08 -1.95
CA HIS A 48 10.52 -19.65 -0.55
C HIS A 48 11.00 -18.20 -0.35
N LEU A 49 11.67 -17.62 -1.36
CA LEU A 49 12.13 -16.23 -1.38
C LEU A 49 11.11 -15.30 -2.04
N GLY A 50 10.21 -15.87 -2.86
CA GLY A 50 9.19 -15.16 -3.62
C GLY A 50 9.70 -14.62 -4.95
N PHE A 51 8.77 -14.25 -5.83
CA PHE A 51 9.08 -13.83 -7.20
C PHE A 51 9.99 -12.58 -7.28
N GLU A 52 9.94 -11.72 -6.26
CA GLU A 52 10.79 -10.54 -6.17
C GLU A 52 12.29 -10.92 -6.11
N ALA A 53 12.63 -12.02 -5.42
CA ALA A 53 14.01 -12.52 -5.38
C ALA A 53 14.45 -13.06 -6.75
N THR A 54 13.57 -13.78 -7.44
CA THR A 54 13.82 -14.24 -8.82
C THR A 54 14.07 -13.08 -9.76
N LEU A 55 13.23 -12.05 -9.71
CA LEU A 55 13.38 -10.87 -10.56
C LEU A 55 14.69 -10.13 -10.27
N ALA A 56 15.04 -9.97 -8.99
CA ALA A 56 16.30 -9.34 -8.59
C ALA A 56 17.52 -10.13 -9.08
N ARG A 57 17.47 -11.47 -9.00
CA ARG A 57 18.52 -12.34 -9.51
C ARG A 57 18.67 -12.22 -11.02
N LEU A 58 17.57 -12.31 -11.78
CA LEU A 58 17.61 -12.18 -13.25
C LEU A 58 18.13 -10.82 -13.71
N ARG A 59 17.75 -9.72 -13.02
CA ARG A 59 18.30 -8.39 -13.30
C ARG A 59 19.80 -8.34 -13.08
N LYS A 60 20.27 -8.85 -11.94
CA LYS A 60 21.70 -8.90 -11.62
C LYS A 60 22.48 -9.73 -12.64
N GLU A 61 21.96 -10.91 -13.01
CA GLU A 61 22.57 -11.78 -14.03
C GLU A 61 22.65 -11.07 -15.39
N PHE A 62 21.60 -10.35 -15.80
CA PHE A 62 21.59 -9.57 -17.02
C PHE A 62 22.63 -8.44 -17.02
N GLU A 63 22.76 -7.72 -15.91
CA GLU A 63 23.71 -6.61 -15.75
C GLU A 63 25.17 -7.07 -15.68
N GLU A 64 25.45 -8.16 -14.97
CA GLU A 64 26.82 -8.64 -14.73
C GLU A 64 27.31 -9.59 -15.83
N ASN A 65 26.43 -10.44 -16.38
CA ASN A 65 26.78 -11.53 -17.29
C ASN A 65 25.72 -11.71 -18.39
N TYR A 66 25.61 -10.72 -19.28
CA TYR A 66 24.65 -10.74 -20.37
C TYR A 66 24.68 -12.06 -21.16
N THR A 67 23.51 -12.70 -21.25
CA THR A 67 23.23 -13.79 -22.19
C THR A 67 21.88 -13.55 -22.87
N PRO A 68 21.70 -13.99 -24.13
CA PRO A 68 20.40 -13.87 -24.81
C PRO A 68 19.27 -14.57 -24.04
N GLN A 69 19.55 -15.71 -23.39
CA GLN A 69 18.57 -16.43 -22.59
C GLN A 69 18.20 -15.64 -21.32
N GLY A 70 19.18 -15.15 -20.57
CA GLY A 70 18.91 -14.39 -19.34
C GLY A 70 18.15 -13.09 -19.62
N GLU A 71 18.43 -12.42 -20.74
CA GLU A 71 17.62 -11.29 -21.19
C GLU A 71 16.17 -11.70 -21.52
N GLN A 72 15.98 -12.85 -22.17
CA GLN A 72 14.65 -13.38 -22.49
C GLN A 72 13.88 -13.74 -21.22
N ASP A 73 14.50 -14.43 -20.26
CA ASP A 73 13.89 -14.81 -18.98
C ASP A 73 13.47 -13.57 -18.18
N LEU A 74 14.34 -12.54 -18.13
CA LEU A 74 14.03 -11.27 -17.49
C LEU A 74 12.84 -10.57 -18.15
N ARG A 75 12.80 -10.54 -19.49
CA ARG A 75 11.67 -9.98 -20.25
C ARG A 75 10.38 -10.76 -20.00
N ASN A 76 10.44 -12.09 -20.01
CA ASN A 76 9.30 -12.97 -19.79
C ASN A 76 8.73 -12.76 -18.39
N LEU A 77 9.57 -12.79 -17.34
CA LEU A 77 9.13 -12.55 -15.97
C LEU A 77 8.57 -11.14 -15.78
N THR A 78 9.23 -10.11 -16.34
CA THR A 78 8.74 -8.73 -16.26
C THR A 78 7.38 -8.59 -16.95
N THR A 79 7.18 -9.25 -18.09
CA THR A 79 5.90 -9.27 -18.80
C THR A 79 4.82 -9.99 -17.99
N ALA A 80 5.16 -11.13 -17.39
CA ALA A 80 4.26 -11.90 -16.54
C ALA A 80 3.80 -11.11 -15.29
N VAL A 81 4.73 -10.42 -14.61
CA VAL A 81 4.41 -9.55 -13.47
C VAL A 81 3.52 -8.38 -13.89
N ARG A 82 3.80 -7.74 -15.04
CA ARG A 82 2.93 -6.67 -15.57
C ARG A 82 1.52 -7.20 -15.86
N ARG A 83 1.41 -8.39 -16.44
CA ARG A 83 0.13 -9.05 -16.71
C ARG A 83 -0.64 -9.33 -15.40
N MET A 84 0.03 -9.83 -14.37
CA MET A 84 -0.57 -10.07 -13.04
C MET A 84 -1.25 -8.83 -12.48
N PHE A 85 -0.54 -7.70 -12.45
CA PHE A 85 -1.11 -6.45 -11.98
C PHE A 85 -2.18 -5.88 -12.92
N GLY A 86 -2.07 -6.12 -14.24
CA GLY A 86 -3.11 -5.79 -15.21
C GLY A 86 -4.42 -6.54 -14.96
N ASP A 87 -4.33 -7.84 -14.68
CA ASP A 87 -5.48 -8.68 -14.33
C ASP A 87 -6.09 -8.25 -12.99
N MET A 88 -5.27 -7.91 -11.99
CA MET A 88 -5.73 -7.33 -10.73
C MET A 88 -6.48 -6.01 -10.95
N TRP A 89 -5.96 -5.11 -11.78
CA TRP A 89 -6.64 -3.85 -12.09
C TRP A 89 -7.98 -4.09 -12.76
N LEU A 90 -8.06 -5.01 -13.72
CA LEU A 90 -9.31 -5.35 -14.40
C LEU A 90 -10.33 -5.87 -13.38
N ALA A 91 -9.93 -6.79 -12.50
CA ALA A 91 -10.78 -7.31 -11.44
C ALA A 91 -11.23 -6.19 -10.49
N PHE A 92 -10.33 -5.29 -10.09
CA PHE A 92 -10.68 -4.14 -9.25
C PHE A 92 -11.69 -3.23 -9.93
N SER A 93 -11.51 -2.89 -11.21
CA SER A 93 -12.41 -2.00 -11.96
C SER A 93 -13.86 -2.51 -12.01
N GLN A 94 -14.04 -3.83 -11.89
CA GLN A 94 -15.35 -4.50 -11.88
C GLN A 94 -15.86 -4.79 -10.46
N SER A 95 -15.02 -4.63 -9.44
CA SER A 95 -15.37 -4.93 -8.06
C SER A 95 -16.08 -3.76 -7.37
N LYS A 96 -16.98 -4.07 -6.45
CA LYS A 96 -17.56 -3.07 -5.56
C LYS A 96 -16.59 -2.78 -4.41
N PHE A 97 -16.06 -1.57 -4.35
CA PHE A 97 -15.13 -1.15 -3.31
C PHE A 97 -15.81 -0.80 -1.99
N ASP A 98 -16.88 -0.03 -2.06
CA ASP A 98 -17.62 0.46 -0.90
C ASP A 98 -19.14 0.23 -1.04
N GLU A 99 -19.86 0.25 0.07
CA GLU A 99 -21.33 0.20 0.07
C GLU A 99 -21.92 1.48 0.66
N ALA A 100 -23.17 1.79 0.29
CA ALA A 100 -23.88 2.92 0.86
C ALA A 100 -24.41 2.54 2.24
N PHE A 101 -24.01 3.29 3.26
CA PHE A 101 -24.45 3.12 4.65
C PHE A 101 -25.04 4.42 5.19
N GLU A 102 -26.08 4.30 6.03
CA GLU A 102 -26.60 5.43 6.81
C GLU A 102 -25.68 5.80 7.98
N ASP A 103 -25.05 4.80 8.61
CA ASP A 103 -24.10 5.01 9.70
C ASP A 103 -22.80 5.63 9.16
N PRO A 104 -22.42 6.84 9.59
CA PRO A 104 -21.23 7.53 9.07
C PRO A 104 -19.90 6.88 9.48
N ARG A 105 -19.92 5.89 10.39
CA ARG A 105 -18.72 5.11 10.79
C ARG A 105 -18.43 3.96 9.83
N LEU A 106 -19.41 3.57 9.02
CA LEU A 106 -19.28 2.48 8.06
C LEU A 106 -18.78 2.99 6.72
N GLY A 107 -18.28 2.06 5.92
CA GLY A 107 -17.77 2.34 4.58
C GLY A 107 -16.28 2.64 4.54
N VAL A 108 -15.66 2.14 3.49
CA VAL A 108 -14.21 2.17 3.28
C VAL A 108 -13.75 3.58 2.94
N ILE A 109 -14.48 4.28 2.08
CA ILE A 109 -14.15 5.65 1.66
C ILE A 109 -14.20 6.57 2.87
N ARG A 110 -15.27 6.49 3.69
CA ARG A 110 -15.39 7.28 4.92
C ARG A 110 -14.26 6.98 5.89
N PHE A 111 -13.93 5.72 6.10
CA PHE A 111 -12.81 5.30 6.93
C PHE A 111 -11.47 5.89 6.46
N LEU A 112 -11.15 5.81 5.15
CA LEU A 112 -9.89 6.31 4.59
C LEU A 112 -9.74 7.83 4.70
N THR A 113 -10.83 8.59 4.65
CA THR A 113 -10.78 10.07 4.70
C THR A 113 -10.39 10.62 6.06
N ARG A 114 -10.37 9.77 7.09
CA ARG A 114 -10.02 10.15 8.46
C ARG A 114 -8.52 10.18 8.72
N PHE A 115 -7.72 9.74 7.76
CA PHE A 115 -6.27 9.83 7.84
C PHE A 115 -5.81 11.17 7.29
N ASP A 116 -4.76 11.74 7.86
CA ASP A 116 -4.15 12.98 7.36
C ASP A 116 -3.27 12.72 6.13
N ALA A 117 -2.71 11.51 6.01
CA ALA A 117 -1.94 11.05 4.86
C ALA A 117 -2.07 9.52 4.68
N ILE A 118 -2.06 9.06 3.43
CA ILE A 118 -2.08 7.64 3.07
C ILE A 118 -0.80 7.30 2.33
N PHE A 119 -0.12 6.26 2.82
CA PHE A 119 1.03 5.65 2.19
C PHE A 119 0.68 4.22 1.82
N THR A 120 1.22 3.73 0.70
CA THR A 120 1.07 2.33 0.34
C THR A 120 2.34 1.79 -0.30
N LEU A 121 2.62 0.52 -0.01
CA LEU A 121 3.66 -0.28 -0.65
C LEU A 121 3.10 -1.08 -1.83
N ASN A 122 1.79 -1.05 -2.04
CA ASN A 122 1.15 -1.79 -3.11
C ASN A 122 1.49 -1.18 -4.46
N GLN A 123 1.90 -2.00 -5.40
CA GLN A 123 2.09 -1.60 -6.79
C GLN A 123 0.79 -1.69 -7.62
N ASP A 124 -0.29 -2.19 -7.00
CA ASP A 124 -1.64 -2.22 -7.58
C ASP A 124 -2.34 -0.84 -7.56
N THR A 125 -3.52 -0.76 -8.16
CA THR A 125 -4.26 0.49 -8.40
C THR A 125 -5.66 0.51 -7.77
N LEU A 126 -5.90 -0.27 -6.69
CA LEU A 126 -7.22 -0.36 -6.05
C LEU A 126 -7.73 1.01 -5.58
N LEU A 127 -6.91 1.76 -4.86
CA LEU A 127 -7.29 3.08 -4.32
C LEU A 127 -7.36 4.15 -5.41
N GLU A 128 -6.51 4.07 -6.42
CA GLU A 128 -6.56 4.92 -7.61
C GLU A 128 -7.85 4.74 -8.39
N THR A 129 -8.36 3.51 -8.44
CA THR A 129 -9.56 3.18 -9.19
C THR A 129 -10.83 3.59 -8.43
N HIS A 130 -10.86 3.45 -7.11
CA HIS A 130 -12.10 3.58 -6.34
C HIS A 130 -12.14 4.70 -5.33
N TYR A 131 -11.01 5.05 -4.72
CA TYR A 131 -10.96 6.04 -3.65
C TYR A 131 -10.73 7.43 -4.22
N LEU A 132 -9.64 7.62 -4.97
CA LEU A 132 -9.24 8.93 -5.47
C LEU A 132 -10.34 9.62 -6.30
N PRO A 133 -11.01 8.97 -7.27
CA PRO A 133 -12.02 9.63 -8.10
C PRO A 133 -13.22 10.14 -7.28
N VAL A 134 -13.61 9.38 -6.25
CA VAL A 134 -14.77 9.71 -5.41
C VAL A 134 -14.48 10.90 -4.50
N VAL A 135 -13.30 10.95 -3.89
CA VAL A 135 -12.95 12.03 -2.96
C VAL A 135 -12.49 13.31 -3.66
N THR A 136 -12.14 13.24 -4.95
CA THR A 136 -11.90 14.44 -5.77
C THR A 136 -13.19 15.13 -6.22
N ASP A 137 -14.34 14.50 -6.06
CA ASP A 137 -15.63 15.11 -6.40
C ASP A 137 -16.01 16.19 -5.37
N THR A 138 -16.41 17.36 -5.86
CA THR A 138 -16.70 18.58 -5.07
C THR A 138 -17.81 18.41 -4.02
N ASP A 139 -18.69 17.41 -4.17
CA ASP A 139 -19.72 17.11 -3.17
C ASP A 139 -19.21 16.28 -1.99
N PHE A 140 -18.02 15.68 -2.09
CA PHE A 140 -17.45 14.84 -1.04
C PHE A 140 -17.07 15.65 0.22
N ALA A 141 -16.54 16.85 0.04
CA ALA A 141 -16.08 17.74 1.12
C ALA A 141 -17.17 18.15 2.13
N LYS A 142 -18.46 18.00 1.78
CA LYS A 142 -19.59 18.33 2.65
C LYS A 142 -19.90 17.24 3.69
N ASN A 143 -19.33 16.04 3.54
CA ASN A 143 -19.74 14.84 4.28
C ASN A 143 -18.60 14.17 5.08
N THR A 144 -17.44 14.81 5.22
CA THR A 144 -16.33 14.25 5.99
C THR A 144 -16.48 14.55 7.48
N TYR A 145 -16.16 13.55 8.30
CA TYR A 145 -16.24 13.64 9.77
C TYR A 145 -15.25 14.65 10.38
N GLN A 146 -14.33 15.21 9.57
CA GLN A 146 -13.20 16.05 10.03
C GLN A 146 -13.36 17.56 9.75
N GLY A 147 -14.52 18.02 9.26
CA GLY A 147 -14.72 19.41 8.87
C GLY A 147 -13.98 19.74 7.55
N PRO A 148 -13.52 20.98 7.30
CA PRO A 148 -12.90 21.38 6.03
C PRO A 148 -11.48 20.82 5.80
N ARG A 149 -11.11 19.76 6.51
CA ARG A 149 -9.85 19.03 6.36
C ARG A 149 -10.05 17.92 5.33
N ASN A 150 -9.07 17.76 4.45
CA ASN A 150 -9.11 16.78 3.36
C ASN A 150 -10.37 16.95 2.49
N VAL A 151 -10.53 18.13 1.89
CA VAL A 151 -11.63 18.41 0.95
C VAL A 151 -11.54 17.57 -0.34
N GLY A 152 -10.44 16.85 -0.51
CA GLY A 152 -10.28 15.73 -1.42
C GLY A 152 -8.95 15.02 -1.17
N ALA A 153 -8.54 14.15 -2.09
CA ALA A 153 -7.23 13.50 -2.08
C ALA A 153 -6.50 13.72 -3.41
N HIS A 154 -5.17 13.59 -3.39
CA HIS A 154 -4.35 13.74 -4.59
C HIS A 154 -3.04 12.96 -4.45
N ARG A 155 -2.34 12.77 -5.58
CA ARG A 155 -1.01 12.15 -5.66
C ARG A 155 0.01 13.25 -5.94
N PRO A 156 0.74 13.77 -4.94
CA PRO A 156 1.67 14.89 -5.13
C PRO A 156 2.71 14.58 -6.20
N GLY A 157 2.97 15.49 -7.12
CA GLY A 157 4.03 15.26 -8.11
C GLY A 157 3.71 14.31 -9.26
N LEU A 158 2.48 13.79 -9.37
CA LEU A 158 2.07 13.00 -10.52
C LEU A 158 1.24 13.84 -11.49
N VAL A 159 1.61 13.77 -12.76
CA VAL A 159 0.86 14.36 -13.88
C VAL A 159 0.44 13.26 -14.85
N PRO A 160 -0.72 13.40 -15.54
CA PRO A 160 -1.12 12.44 -16.56
C PRO A 160 -0.04 12.29 -17.62
N ALA A 161 0.24 11.05 -18.02
CA ALA A 161 0.99 10.75 -19.22
C ALA A 161 0.03 10.74 -20.42
N MET A 162 0.51 11.13 -21.61
CA MET A 162 -0.31 11.10 -22.84
C MET A 162 -0.59 9.68 -23.35
N ASP A 163 0.00 8.66 -22.71
CA ASP A 163 -0.11 7.26 -23.07
C ASP A 163 -1.09 6.52 -22.15
N THR A 164 -1.62 5.40 -22.62
CA THR A 164 -2.36 4.43 -21.79
C THR A 164 -1.70 3.06 -21.85
N LEU A 165 -1.78 2.29 -20.77
CA LEU A 165 -1.36 0.89 -20.78
C LEU A 165 -2.58 0.00 -21.05
N THR A 166 -2.52 -0.79 -22.12
CA THR A 166 -3.60 -1.68 -22.55
C THR A 166 -3.35 -3.09 -22.02
N PHE A 167 -4.34 -3.68 -21.35
CA PHE A 167 -4.32 -5.07 -20.91
C PHE A 167 -5.58 -5.80 -21.37
N GLY A 168 -5.43 -7.03 -21.84
CA GLY A 168 -6.56 -7.85 -22.30
C GLY A 168 -7.20 -7.31 -23.59
N SER A 169 -8.54 -7.31 -23.64
CA SER A 169 -9.27 -6.76 -24.79
C SER A 169 -8.97 -5.26 -24.95
N LEU A 170 -8.96 -4.77 -26.20
CA LEU A 170 -8.58 -3.39 -26.58
C LEU A 170 -9.32 -2.25 -25.83
N ALA A 171 -10.38 -2.56 -25.07
CA ALA A 171 -11.19 -1.60 -24.32
C ALA A 171 -10.65 -1.26 -22.93
N SER A 172 -9.79 -2.11 -22.35
CA SER A 172 -9.33 -1.96 -20.95
C SER A 172 -8.03 -1.17 -20.91
N ARG A 173 -8.10 0.11 -20.49
CA ARG A 173 -6.97 1.05 -20.44
C ARG A 173 -6.73 1.55 -19.03
N ILE A 174 -5.52 1.32 -18.51
CA ILE A 174 -5.05 1.94 -17.27
C ILE A 174 -4.56 3.36 -17.61
N PRO A 175 -5.13 4.41 -17.01
CA PRO A 175 -4.58 5.76 -17.13
C PRO A 175 -3.16 5.78 -16.58
N LEU A 176 -2.21 6.33 -17.34
CA LEU A 176 -0.83 6.41 -16.91
C LEU A 176 -0.49 7.80 -16.39
N PHE A 177 0.46 7.83 -15.47
CA PHE A 177 1.03 9.03 -14.86
C PHE A 177 2.54 9.02 -15.02
N LYS A 178 3.16 10.17 -14.85
CA LYS A 178 4.61 10.33 -14.75
C LYS A 178 4.94 11.34 -13.66
N ALA A 179 6.19 11.34 -13.20
CA ALA A 179 6.68 12.37 -12.31
C ALA A 179 6.62 13.75 -13.01
N GLY A 180 6.07 14.73 -12.31
CA GLY A 180 6.21 16.16 -12.61
C GLY A 180 7.39 16.77 -11.86
N ASP A 181 7.34 18.08 -11.65
CA ASP A 181 8.46 18.83 -11.05
C ASP A 181 8.22 19.26 -9.59
N ASP A 182 6.96 19.27 -9.12
CA ASP A 182 6.60 19.67 -7.76
C ASP A 182 5.97 18.51 -6.98
N PHE A 183 6.69 18.02 -5.99
CA PHE A 183 6.28 16.89 -5.13
C PHE A 183 5.59 17.35 -3.84
N SER A 184 5.33 18.65 -3.69
CA SER A 184 4.75 19.22 -2.49
C SER A 184 3.28 18.83 -2.34
N PRO A 185 2.82 18.52 -1.10
CA PRO A 185 1.41 18.30 -0.87
C PRO A 185 0.62 19.60 -1.06
N THR A 186 -0.57 19.49 -1.65
CA THR A 186 -1.51 20.59 -1.81
C THR A 186 -2.28 20.81 -0.51
N ARG A 187 -2.37 22.08 -0.07
CA ARG A 187 -3.06 22.44 1.17
C ARG A 187 -4.52 21.98 1.15
N ASN A 188 -4.97 21.43 2.28
CA ASN A 188 -6.33 20.90 2.50
C ASN A 188 -6.69 19.66 1.66
N LEU A 189 -5.77 19.08 0.89
CA LEU A 189 -5.96 17.79 0.24
C LEU A 189 -5.19 16.70 0.99
N GLN A 190 -5.80 15.53 1.14
CA GLN A 190 -5.12 14.35 1.66
C GLN A 190 -4.08 13.89 0.63
N PRO A 191 -2.79 13.81 0.98
CA PRO A 191 -1.81 13.25 0.07
C PRO A 191 -1.85 11.72 0.14
N TYR A 192 -1.73 11.11 -1.05
CA TYR A 192 -1.62 9.68 -1.25
C TYR A 192 -0.30 9.33 -1.96
N TYR A 193 0.51 8.50 -1.31
CA TYR A 193 1.89 8.21 -1.70
C TYR A 193 2.11 6.71 -1.99
N LYS A 194 2.79 6.42 -3.11
CA LYS A 194 3.22 5.08 -3.53
C LYS A 194 4.72 4.88 -3.26
N LEU A 195 5.07 4.23 -2.17
CA LEU A 195 6.47 4.15 -1.71
C LEU A 195 7.38 3.30 -2.61
N HIS A 196 6.81 2.36 -3.37
CA HIS A 196 7.54 1.47 -4.29
C HIS A 196 7.14 1.65 -5.76
N GLY A 197 6.55 2.80 -6.09
CA GLY A 197 5.96 3.02 -7.40
C GLY A 197 4.67 2.22 -7.62
N SER A 198 4.22 2.12 -8.86
CA SER A 198 2.93 1.54 -9.22
C SER A 198 2.86 1.21 -10.72
N ILE A 199 1.99 0.27 -11.10
CA ILE A 199 1.79 -0.11 -12.51
C ILE A 199 1.17 1.01 -13.35
N ASP A 200 0.68 2.08 -12.73
CA ASP A 200 0.16 3.25 -13.43
C ASP A 200 1.14 4.43 -13.49
N ILE A 201 2.37 4.29 -12.98
CA ILE A 201 3.39 5.34 -13.01
C ILE A 201 4.50 4.93 -13.97
N LYS A 202 4.75 5.75 -15.01
CA LYS A 202 5.83 5.56 -15.97
C LYS A 202 7.12 6.23 -15.51
N ASP A 203 8.23 5.60 -15.87
CA ASP A 203 9.55 6.21 -15.91
C ASP A 203 10.19 5.94 -17.28
N GLY A 204 10.29 6.97 -18.11
CA GLY A 204 10.70 6.84 -19.50
C GLY A 204 9.81 5.86 -20.28
N ARG A 205 10.40 4.72 -20.71
CA ARG A 205 9.71 3.66 -21.46
C ARG A 205 9.13 2.57 -20.55
N ASP A 206 9.53 2.53 -19.28
CA ASP A 206 9.19 1.48 -18.34
C ASP A 206 8.17 1.97 -17.29
N MET A 207 7.69 1.03 -16.47
CA MET A 207 6.91 1.39 -15.29
C MET A 207 7.86 1.62 -14.13
N MET A 208 7.57 2.63 -13.32
CA MET A 208 8.21 2.84 -12.02
C MET A 208 7.67 1.79 -11.04
N LEU A 209 8.33 0.63 -10.99
CA LEU A 209 7.99 -0.51 -10.14
C LEU A 209 9.25 -0.98 -9.41
N ILE A 210 9.32 -0.71 -8.11
CA ILE A 210 10.40 -1.19 -7.25
C ILE A 210 9.98 -2.55 -6.69
N LEU A 211 10.65 -3.61 -7.17
CA LEU A 211 10.34 -5.01 -6.87
C LEU A 211 11.64 -5.75 -6.60
N GLY A 212 11.75 -6.38 -5.42
CA GLY A 212 12.93 -7.14 -5.01
C GLY A 212 14.23 -6.34 -4.92
N GLY A 213 15.32 -7.05 -4.63
CA GLY A 213 16.69 -6.53 -4.71
C GLY A 213 17.01 -5.41 -3.70
N ASP A 214 17.96 -4.55 -4.08
CA ASP A 214 18.33 -3.36 -3.32
C ASP A 214 17.35 -2.22 -3.58
N LYS A 215 16.16 -2.35 -2.97
CA LYS A 215 15.07 -1.37 -3.12
C LYS A 215 15.49 0.04 -2.72
N GLU A 216 16.39 0.20 -1.74
CA GLU A 216 16.85 1.51 -1.32
C GLU A 216 17.65 2.21 -2.41
N ALA A 217 18.60 1.48 -3.02
CA ALA A 217 19.36 2.01 -4.15
C ALA A 217 18.45 2.33 -5.34
N ASP A 218 17.45 1.50 -5.62
CA ASP A 218 16.51 1.75 -6.72
C ASP A 218 15.59 2.95 -6.45
N ILE A 219 15.08 3.10 -5.23
CA ILE A 219 14.29 4.29 -4.82
C ILE A 219 15.11 5.56 -5.03
N GLY A 220 16.40 5.56 -4.66
CA GLY A 220 17.29 6.70 -4.82
C GLY A 220 17.55 7.12 -6.28
N LYS A 221 17.20 6.29 -7.27
CA LYS A 221 17.27 6.65 -8.69
C LYS A 221 16.08 7.51 -9.14
N HIS A 222 15.00 7.56 -8.36
CA HIS A 222 13.75 8.22 -8.76
C HIS A 222 13.41 9.37 -7.78
N PRO A 223 13.55 10.65 -8.19
CA PRO A 223 13.29 11.80 -7.32
C PRO A 223 11.89 11.80 -6.68
N LEU A 224 10.89 11.31 -7.40
CA LEU A 224 9.52 11.17 -6.89
C LEU A 224 9.45 10.21 -5.68
N LEU A 225 10.07 9.03 -5.80
CA LEU A 225 10.04 8.03 -4.73
C LEU A 225 10.87 8.49 -3.55
N GLU A 226 12.04 9.08 -3.78
CA GLU A 226 12.85 9.68 -2.72
C GLU A 226 12.06 10.74 -1.94
N ALA A 227 11.35 11.63 -2.64
CA ALA A 227 10.48 12.63 -2.01
C ALA A 227 9.33 11.98 -1.22
N TYR A 228 8.73 10.90 -1.72
CA TYR A 228 7.66 10.18 -1.01
C TYR A 228 8.17 9.50 0.26
N HIS A 229 9.38 8.94 0.26
CA HIS A 229 10.01 8.39 1.46
C HIS A 229 10.37 9.48 2.47
N ALA A 230 10.84 10.64 2.02
CA ALA A 230 11.06 11.80 2.89
C ALA A 230 9.75 12.28 3.54
N GLN A 231 8.64 12.30 2.79
CA GLN A 231 7.31 12.58 3.35
C GLN A 231 6.90 11.53 4.38
N PHE A 232 7.10 10.25 4.09
CA PHE A 232 6.79 9.18 5.05
C PHE A 232 7.54 9.35 6.36
N GLU A 233 8.86 9.57 6.29
CA GLU A 233 9.67 9.84 7.48
C GLU A 233 9.20 11.09 8.23
N TRP A 234 8.93 12.18 7.52
CA TRP A 234 8.45 13.42 8.13
C TRP A 234 7.12 13.23 8.87
N TRP A 235 6.14 12.58 8.24
CA TRP A 235 4.83 12.31 8.84
C TRP A 235 4.91 11.46 10.10
N LEU A 236 5.74 10.40 10.09
CA LEU A 236 5.92 9.53 11.26
C LEU A 236 6.68 10.20 12.41
N ASN A 237 7.52 11.20 12.10
CA ASN A 237 8.27 11.95 13.11
C ASN A 237 7.48 13.11 13.75
N MET A 238 6.25 13.37 13.32
CA MET A 238 5.44 14.42 13.93
C MET A 238 5.06 14.11 15.39
N PRO A 239 4.91 15.14 16.25
CA PRO A 239 4.52 14.94 17.63
C PRO A 239 3.21 14.16 17.77
N MET A 240 3.22 13.15 18.64
CA MET A 240 2.05 12.31 18.97
C MET A 240 1.47 11.51 17.80
N ALA A 241 2.16 11.41 16.66
CA ALA A 241 1.67 10.72 15.48
C ALA A 241 1.21 9.28 15.78
N ARG A 242 0.20 8.84 15.03
CA ARG A 242 -0.37 7.49 15.12
C ARG A 242 -0.39 6.89 13.72
N LEU A 243 0.17 5.69 13.58
CA LEU A 243 0.22 4.95 12.33
C LEU A 243 -0.70 3.73 12.42
N MET A 244 -1.68 3.64 11.52
CA MET A 244 -2.38 2.40 11.26
C MET A 244 -1.70 1.68 10.08
N VAL A 245 -1.39 0.41 10.27
CA VAL A 245 -0.77 -0.45 9.27
C VAL A 245 -1.78 -1.52 8.86
N ILE A 246 -2.16 -1.60 7.59
CA ILE A 246 -3.13 -2.58 7.09
C ILE A 246 -2.51 -3.47 6.02
N GLY A 247 -2.40 -4.77 6.30
CA GLY A 247 -1.98 -5.76 5.31
C GLY A 247 -0.50 -5.70 4.90
N TYR A 248 0.33 -5.00 5.67
CA TYR A 248 1.78 -5.00 5.49
C TYR A 248 2.45 -6.04 6.38
N SER A 249 3.29 -6.89 5.78
CA SER A 249 3.98 -8.01 6.45
C SER A 249 5.26 -7.61 7.19
N PHE A 250 5.67 -6.35 7.11
CA PHE A 250 6.98 -5.88 7.59
C PHE A 250 8.16 -6.52 6.83
N ALA A 251 8.00 -6.94 5.57
CA ALA A 251 9.06 -7.54 4.77
C ALA A 251 10.20 -6.55 4.39
N ASP A 252 9.88 -5.26 4.24
CA ASP A 252 10.83 -4.26 3.76
C ASP A 252 11.62 -3.59 4.89
N ALA A 253 12.90 -3.96 5.02
CA ALA A 253 13.78 -3.45 6.08
C ALA A 253 13.86 -1.91 6.15
N HIS A 254 13.87 -1.23 5.00
CA HIS A 254 13.96 0.23 4.93
C HIS A 254 12.72 0.93 5.49
N ILE A 255 11.51 0.41 5.21
CA ILE A 255 10.26 0.92 5.78
C ILE A 255 10.23 0.68 7.29
N ASN A 256 10.58 -0.53 7.72
CA ASN A 256 10.62 -0.90 9.13
C ASN A 256 11.56 0.01 9.93
N ARG A 257 12.73 0.33 9.36
CA ARG A 257 13.70 1.23 9.98
C ARG A 257 13.10 2.62 10.25
N VAL A 258 12.36 3.19 9.30
CA VAL A 258 11.69 4.49 9.48
C VAL A 258 10.62 4.40 10.59
N ILE A 259 9.79 3.36 10.56
CA ILE A 259 8.74 3.15 11.58
C ILE A 259 9.34 2.99 12.98
N PHE A 260 10.36 2.14 13.13
CA PHE A 260 10.97 1.85 14.43
C PHE A 260 11.75 3.05 14.97
N ASN A 261 12.48 3.78 14.12
CA ASN A 261 13.11 5.04 14.50
C ASN A 261 12.09 6.06 15.02
N ALA A 262 10.93 6.19 14.37
CA ALA A 262 9.88 7.09 14.81
C ALA A 262 9.25 6.65 16.16
N VAL A 263 9.10 5.34 16.39
CA VAL A 263 8.69 4.80 17.69
C VAL A 263 9.69 5.18 18.78
N GLU A 264 10.96 4.89 18.58
CA GLU A 264 12.00 5.05 19.58
C GLU A 264 12.31 6.53 19.87
N LYS A 265 12.35 7.36 18.84
CA LYS A 265 12.78 8.77 18.95
C LYS A 265 11.63 9.75 19.18
N ARG A 266 10.42 9.43 18.71
CA ARG A 266 9.26 10.36 18.72
C ARG A 266 8.02 9.80 19.41
N GLY A 267 8.04 8.54 19.84
CA GLY A 267 6.93 7.92 20.55
C GLY A 267 5.72 7.59 19.68
N LEU A 268 5.93 7.37 18.37
CA LEU A 268 4.91 6.94 17.40
C LEU A 268 4.07 5.78 17.98
N LYS A 269 2.75 5.82 17.79
CA LYS A 269 1.84 4.73 18.19
C LYS A 269 1.36 3.93 16.99
N LEU A 270 1.28 2.62 17.15
CA LEU A 270 0.97 1.69 16.06
C LEU A 270 -0.38 0.99 16.28
N PHE A 271 -1.16 0.84 15.22
CA PHE A 271 -2.31 -0.06 15.17
C PHE A 271 -2.19 -0.99 13.98
N LEU A 272 -2.19 -2.30 14.21
CA LEU A 272 -1.89 -3.28 13.16
C LEU A 272 -3.15 -4.05 12.74
N VAL A 273 -3.48 -4.04 11.46
CA VAL A 273 -4.64 -4.74 10.87
C VAL A 273 -4.13 -5.75 9.84
N GLY A 274 -4.45 -7.01 10.05
CA GLY A 274 -4.06 -8.11 9.16
C GLY A 274 -4.10 -9.44 9.89
N PRO A 275 -4.01 -10.58 9.20
CA PRO A 275 -4.20 -11.91 9.80
C PRO A 275 -3.31 -12.15 11.02
N ASP A 276 -2.10 -11.61 11.05
CA ASP A 276 -1.17 -11.73 12.18
C ASP A 276 -1.45 -10.74 13.33
N GLY A 277 -2.10 -9.61 13.04
CA GLY A 277 -2.31 -8.51 13.97
C GLY A 277 -0.99 -8.06 14.61
N ALA A 278 -0.93 -8.06 15.95
CA ALA A 278 0.28 -7.70 16.70
C ALA A 278 1.50 -8.59 16.39
N LYS A 279 1.31 -9.81 15.87
CA LYS A 279 2.41 -10.73 15.57
C LYS A 279 3.20 -10.33 14.32
N ALA A 280 2.66 -9.46 13.46
CA ALA A 280 3.32 -9.05 12.22
C ALA A 280 4.75 -8.53 12.45
N ILE A 281 4.99 -7.80 13.56
CA ILE A 281 6.29 -7.19 13.90
C ILE A 281 7.32 -8.20 14.45
N GLY A 282 7.00 -9.50 14.56
CA GLY A 282 7.93 -10.55 14.98
C GLY A 282 7.89 -11.83 14.16
N SER A 283 6.97 -11.93 13.19
CA SER A 283 6.87 -13.08 12.28
C SER A 283 7.86 -12.99 11.11
N ASN A 284 8.46 -11.83 10.84
CA ASN A 284 9.40 -11.69 9.75
C ASN A 284 10.82 -12.09 10.18
N PRO A 285 11.42 -13.15 9.60
CA PRO A 285 12.80 -13.55 9.89
C PRO A 285 13.86 -12.51 9.48
N ALA A 286 13.52 -11.55 8.61
CA ALA A 286 14.41 -10.44 8.23
C ALA A 286 14.42 -9.29 9.25
N LEU A 287 13.53 -9.30 10.26
CA LEU A 287 13.61 -8.39 11.39
C LEU A 287 14.60 -8.93 12.43
N PRO A 288 15.18 -8.07 13.29
CA PRO A 288 15.87 -8.54 14.49
C PRO A 288 14.96 -9.52 15.22
N VAL A 289 15.52 -10.65 15.67
CA VAL A 289 14.81 -11.82 16.26
C VAL A 289 13.88 -11.45 17.44
N ASN A 290 13.90 -10.20 17.91
CA ASN A 290 12.92 -9.65 18.82
C ASN A 290 12.76 -8.14 18.59
N PRO A 291 11.59 -7.63 18.16
CA PRO A 291 11.35 -6.19 18.19
C PRO A 291 11.47 -5.74 19.66
N GLY A 292 12.35 -4.77 19.93
CA GLY A 292 12.63 -4.30 21.28
C GLY A 292 11.34 -3.96 22.06
N GLN A 293 11.39 -4.03 23.39
CA GLN A 293 10.20 -3.82 24.24
C GLN A 293 9.49 -2.48 23.96
N GLN A 294 10.25 -1.45 23.55
CA GLN A 294 9.71 -0.15 23.15
C GLN A 294 8.75 -0.26 21.95
N ILE A 295 9.10 -1.05 20.93
CA ILE A 295 8.26 -1.29 19.75
C ILE A 295 6.97 -2.01 20.15
N LYS A 296 7.07 -3.04 20.99
CA LYS A 296 5.88 -3.75 21.50
C LYS A 296 4.96 -2.82 22.30
N ASN A 297 5.53 -1.95 23.14
CA ASN A 297 4.78 -0.97 23.93
C ASN A 297 4.15 0.15 23.08
N ALA A 298 4.61 0.35 21.84
CA ALA A 298 4.04 1.31 20.92
C ALA A 298 2.76 0.80 20.23
N ILE A 299 2.53 -0.52 20.22
CA ILE A 299 1.31 -1.12 19.66
C ILE A 299 0.14 -0.82 20.60
N VAL A 300 -0.72 0.11 20.19
CA VAL A 300 -1.92 0.53 20.96
C VAL A 300 -3.16 -0.29 20.61
N GLY A 301 -3.08 -1.12 19.57
CA GLY A 301 -4.14 -2.04 19.19
C GLY A 301 -3.78 -2.90 17.98
N ALA A 302 -4.53 -3.98 17.79
CA ALA A 302 -4.43 -4.79 16.59
C ALA A 302 -5.76 -5.46 16.24
N SER A 303 -5.94 -5.73 14.95
CA SER A 303 -7.06 -6.43 14.35
C SER A 303 -6.55 -7.59 13.51
N ARG A 304 -7.21 -8.75 13.63
CA ARG A 304 -6.99 -9.92 12.77
C ARG A 304 -8.12 -10.17 11.79
N ARG A 305 -9.15 -9.34 11.83
CA ARG A 305 -10.38 -9.54 11.06
C ARG A 305 -10.28 -8.76 9.76
N SER A 306 -11.03 -9.21 8.75
CA SER A 306 -11.10 -8.53 7.46
C SER A 306 -11.58 -7.09 7.65
N ILE A 307 -10.84 -6.14 7.08
CA ILE A 307 -11.21 -4.72 7.13
C ILE A 307 -12.52 -4.48 6.38
N ARG A 308 -12.73 -5.17 5.26
CA ARG A 308 -13.97 -5.09 4.47
C ARG A 308 -15.18 -5.57 5.28
N ASN A 309 -15.07 -6.70 5.97
CA ASN A 309 -16.15 -7.17 6.84
C ASN A 309 -16.40 -6.21 7.99
N THR A 310 -15.34 -5.68 8.60
CA THR A 310 -15.44 -4.72 9.72
C THR A 310 -16.17 -3.44 9.32
N LEU A 311 -15.78 -2.85 8.19
CA LEU A 311 -16.34 -1.58 7.69
C LEU A 311 -17.71 -1.75 7.03
N SER A 312 -18.16 -3.00 6.79
CA SER A 312 -19.52 -3.29 6.29
C SER A 312 -20.60 -3.33 7.38
N GLY A 313 -20.23 -3.13 8.66
CA GLY A 313 -21.16 -3.19 9.79
C GLY A 313 -21.52 -4.61 10.25
N ARG A 314 -21.01 -5.64 9.55
CA ARG A 314 -21.18 -7.05 9.94
C ARG A 314 -20.37 -7.42 11.19
N ASP A 315 -19.42 -6.56 11.58
CA ASP A 315 -18.57 -6.77 12.76
C ASP A 315 -18.39 -5.49 13.57
N MET A 316 -19.45 -5.15 14.31
CA MET A 316 -19.49 -3.93 15.12
C MET A 316 -18.49 -3.93 16.28
N VAL A 317 -18.14 -5.10 16.83
CA VAL A 317 -17.14 -5.21 17.91
C VAL A 317 -15.78 -4.77 17.39
N GLU A 318 -15.40 -5.25 16.22
CA GLU A 318 -14.13 -4.89 15.62
C GLU A 318 -14.12 -3.44 15.14
N LEU A 319 -15.24 -2.95 14.60
CA LEU A 319 -15.41 -1.54 14.24
C LEU A 319 -15.16 -0.63 15.44
N MET A 320 -15.80 -0.91 16.58
CA MET A 320 -15.61 -0.12 17.81
C MET A 320 -14.15 -0.12 18.28
N LYS A 321 -13.37 -1.18 18.00
CA LYS A 321 -11.94 -1.22 18.31
C LYS A 321 -11.13 -0.36 17.34
N LEU A 322 -11.45 -0.38 16.04
CA LEU A 322 -10.83 0.52 15.05
C LEU A 322 -11.13 1.98 15.36
N GLU A 323 -12.36 2.32 15.75
CA GLU A 323 -12.75 3.69 16.10
C GLU A 323 -11.89 4.28 17.23
N ARG A 324 -11.48 3.46 18.20
CA ARG A 324 -10.58 3.90 19.29
C ARG A 324 -9.22 4.35 18.79
N PHE A 325 -8.78 3.94 17.60
CA PHE A 325 -7.54 4.43 17.02
C PHE A 325 -7.56 5.94 16.84
N PHE A 326 -8.69 6.49 16.41
CA PHE A 326 -8.87 7.91 16.11
C PHE A 326 -9.25 8.77 17.33
N HIS A 327 -9.38 8.15 18.50
CA HIS A 327 -9.64 8.88 19.74
C HIS A 327 -8.31 9.30 20.38
N ASP A 328 -8.25 10.55 20.83
CA ASP A 328 -7.08 11.18 21.47
C ASP A 328 -6.77 10.62 22.89
N GLY A 329 -7.21 9.40 23.21
CA GLY A 329 -6.97 8.74 24.51
C GLY A 329 -7.74 9.33 25.69
N ARG A 330 -8.48 10.42 25.52
CA ARG A 330 -9.52 10.81 26.48
C ARG A 330 -10.68 9.88 26.26
N MET A 331 -10.94 8.96 27.20
CA MET A 331 -12.22 8.27 27.24
C MET A 331 -13.31 9.33 27.37
N ALA A 332 -13.90 9.75 26.25
CA ALA A 332 -15.21 10.33 26.29
C ALA A 332 -16.13 9.22 26.82
N LEU A 333 -16.58 9.39 28.06
CA LEU A 333 -17.78 8.72 28.57
C LEU A 333 -18.94 9.19 27.68
N THR A 334 -19.06 8.62 26.48
CA THR A 334 -20.23 8.82 25.66
C THR A 334 -21.35 8.12 26.40
N ARG A 335 -22.28 8.89 26.99
CA ARG A 335 -23.53 8.36 27.51
C ARG A 335 -24.15 7.51 26.41
N ILE A 336 -24.20 6.21 26.64
CA ILE A 336 -25.09 5.33 25.89
C ILE A 336 -26.49 5.80 26.30
N THR A 337 -27.11 6.65 25.49
CA THR A 337 -28.56 6.78 25.51
C THR A 337 -29.09 5.44 25.04
N ALA A 338 -29.63 4.67 25.99
CA ALA A 338 -30.37 3.47 25.72
C ALA A 338 -31.52 3.79 24.75
N LEU A 339 -31.82 2.81 23.90
CA LEU A 339 -32.84 2.75 22.85
C LEU A 339 -34.15 3.47 23.18
#